data_AF-A0A8X6N814-F1
#
_entry.id   AF-A0A8X6N814-F1
#
_cell.length_a   1.000
_cell.length_b   1.000
_cell.length_c   1.000
_cell.angle_alpha   90.00
_cell.angle_beta   90.00
_cell.angle_gamma   90.00
#
_symmetry.space_group_name_H-M   'P 1'
#
loop_
_entity.id
_entity.type
_entity.pdbx_description
1 polymer ?
#
loop_
_entity_poly.entity_id
_entity_poly.type
_entity_poly.pdbx_seq_one_letter_code
_entity_poly.pdbx_strand_id
1 'polypeptide(L)'
;MRRVGILLIILAFLPEPRLSFGYLQVLPALQEFGDETYITPRLFLDSPCVINFLSTFLETVRSCEILSEFFDFSLITSQEFSRKIQPFILLAHEQFEIPNAVQAAQSCIAPISYCKKTLTVELVARIHANSVSKVGVWKGALNVMNAESEALNYASILREHAKQFKASGDPDWRFPTLASGFIDFLTSLHLFSKKNCKTIGLIYSNEWKLASIS
;
A
#
# COMPACT_ATOMS: atom_id res chain seq x y z
N MET A 1 40.13 47.07 -19.59
CA MET A 1 38.66 47.31 -19.59
C MET A 1 38.05 46.20 -18.74
N ARG A 2 37.62 46.50 -17.49
CA ARG A 2 36.22 46.76 -17.07
C ARG A 2 35.29 45.56 -17.39
N ARG A 3 34.50 44.96 -16.51
CA ARG A 3 34.08 45.15 -15.09
C ARG A 3 33.31 43.85 -14.69
N VAL A 4 33.54 43.25 -13.51
CA VAL A 4 32.64 43.23 -12.30
C VAL A 4 31.29 42.53 -12.58
N GLY A 5 30.92 41.39 -11.98
CA GLY A 5 30.60 41.11 -10.56
C GLY A 5 29.09 40.75 -10.47
N ILE A 6 28.55 39.83 -9.65
CA ILE A 6 28.44 39.87 -8.17
C ILE A 6 27.44 38.77 -7.67
N LEU A 7 27.72 38.25 -6.45
CA LEU A 7 26.86 37.60 -5.39
C LEU A 7 26.09 36.29 -5.72
N LEU A 8 26.20 35.15 -5.01
CA LEU A 8 26.40 34.78 -3.59
C LEU A 8 25.26 35.23 -2.62
N ILE A 9 24.66 34.21 -1.97
CA ILE A 9 24.05 34.18 -0.62
C ILE A 9 22.57 34.58 -0.50
N ILE A 10 21.72 33.56 -0.32
CA ILE A 10 21.00 33.41 0.96
C ILE A 10 21.34 32.04 1.56
N LEU A 11 22.12 32.12 2.64
CA LEU A 11 22.38 31.10 3.63
C LEU A 11 21.10 30.62 4.31
N ALA A 12 21.11 29.33 4.64
CA ALA A 12 20.85 28.79 5.97
C ALA A 12 19.67 29.40 6.74
N PHE A 13 18.57 28.67 6.83
CA PHE A 13 17.84 28.43 8.07
C PHE A 13 16.78 27.38 7.78
N LEU A 14 17.04 26.12 8.15
CA LEU A 14 16.05 25.15 8.65
C LEU A 14 16.84 23.95 9.19
N PRO A 15 16.54 23.48 10.41
CA PRO A 15 17.39 22.56 11.15
C PRO A 15 17.35 21.15 10.55
N GLU A 16 18.49 20.45 10.59
CA GLU A 16 18.56 19.02 10.34
C GLU A 16 17.53 18.28 11.22
N PRO A 17 16.64 17.43 10.66
CA PRO A 17 16.10 16.35 11.43
C PRO A 17 17.17 15.26 11.46
N ARG A 18 17.82 15.16 12.61
CA ARG A 18 18.73 14.08 13.02
C ARG A 18 18.21 12.75 12.46
N LEU A 19 18.98 12.17 11.55
CA LEU A 19 18.86 10.78 11.14
C LEU A 19 18.96 9.91 12.39
N SER A 20 17.84 9.41 12.90
CA SER A 20 17.87 8.32 13.86
C SER A 20 18.44 7.10 13.16
N PHE A 21 19.56 6.64 13.67
CA PHE A 21 20.50 5.62 13.18
C PHE A 21 19.94 4.22 12.84
N GLY A 22 18.63 4.04 12.72
CA GLY A 22 17.99 2.78 12.28
C GLY A 22 17.81 2.63 10.76
N TYR A 23 17.95 3.71 9.98
CA TYR A 23 17.65 3.71 8.54
C TYR A 23 18.69 2.98 7.66
N LEU A 24 19.90 2.78 8.16
CA LEU A 24 21.01 2.21 7.37
C LEU A 24 21.09 0.68 7.42
N GLN A 25 20.34 0.01 8.29
CA GLN A 25 20.38 -1.46 8.40
C GLN A 25 19.29 -2.19 7.61
N VAL A 26 18.35 -1.46 6.97
CA VAL A 26 17.26 -2.07 6.19
C VAL A 26 17.52 -2.01 4.67
N LEU A 27 18.58 -1.31 4.24
CA LEU A 27 19.01 -1.21 2.84
C LEU A 27 19.51 -2.51 2.18
N PRO A 28 20.10 -3.51 2.90
CA PRO A 28 20.62 -4.70 2.20
C PRO A 28 19.53 -5.54 1.53
N ALA A 29 18.31 -5.53 2.05
CA ALA A 29 17.20 -6.32 1.49
C ALA A 29 16.63 -5.72 0.19
N LEU A 30 17.06 -4.52 -0.22
CA LEU A 30 16.65 -3.91 -1.49
C LEU A 30 17.72 -4.06 -2.59
N GLN A 31 18.96 -4.40 -2.25
CA GLN A 31 20.04 -4.60 -3.22
C GLN A 31 20.02 -5.98 -3.88
N GLU A 32 19.35 -6.99 -3.30
CA GLU A 32 19.25 -8.33 -3.89
C GLU A 32 18.24 -8.43 -5.04
N PHE A 33 17.46 -7.37 -5.32
CA PHE A 33 16.45 -7.36 -6.38
C PHE A 33 16.91 -6.45 -7.52
N GLY A 34 17.80 -6.98 -8.36
CA GLY A 34 18.45 -6.27 -9.46
C GLY A 34 17.50 -5.44 -10.35
N ASP A 35 18.04 -4.28 -10.75
CA ASP A 35 17.68 -3.40 -11.87
C ASP A 35 16.27 -3.55 -12.48
N GLU A 36 15.26 -3.06 -11.77
CA GLU A 36 14.09 -2.43 -12.40
C GLU A 36 13.72 -1.19 -11.57
N THR A 37 14.22 -0.03 -12.00
CA THR A 37 13.75 1.33 -11.68
C THR A 37 13.29 1.57 -10.24
N TYR A 38 14.15 2.21 -9.45
CA TYR A 38 13.84 2.80 -8.14
C TYR A 38 12.52 3.60 -8.16
N ILE A 39 11.40 2.95 -7.87
CA ILE A 39 10.16 3.64 -7.50
C ILE A 39 10.44 4.20 -6.11
N THR A 40 10.92 5.44 -6.05
CA THR A 40 11.11 6.13 -4.78
C THR A 40 9.72 6.35 -4.18
N PRO A 41 9.38 5.77 -3.01
CA PRO A 41 8.04 5.84 -2.44
C PRO A 41 7.56 7.27 -2.14
N ARG A 42 8.49 8.25 -2.12
CA ARG A 42 8.19 9.67 -1.97
C ARG A 42 7.56 10.32 -3.20
N LEU A 43 7.64 9.71 -4.39
CA LEU A 43 7.14 10.33 -5.63
C LEU A 43 5.62 10.50 -5.69
N PHE A 44 4.86 9.83 -4.82
CA PHE A 44 3.39 9.84 -4.89
C PHE A 44 2.69 10.37 -3.64
N LEU A 45 3.43 10.71 -2.57
CA LEU A 45 2.84 11.16 -1.30
C LEU A 45 2.04 12.46 -1.46
N ASP A 46 2.48 13.33 -2.37
CA ASP A 46 1.85 14.64 -2.64
C ASP A 46 1.04 14.64 -3.95
N SER A 47 0.76 13.47 -4.52
CA SER A 47 0.01 13.40 -5.77
C SER A 47 -1.46 13.72 -5.53
N PRO A 48 -2.05 14.74 -6.20
CA PRO A 48 -3.45 15.11 -5.99
C PRO A 48 -4.42 13.96 -6.25
N CYS A 49 -4.12 13.05 -7.17
CA CYS A 49 -4.97 11.89 -7.41
C CYS A 49 -4.91 10.86 -6.27
N VAL A 50 -3.74 10.62 -5.66
CA VAL A 50 -3.63 9.75 -4.48
C VAL A 50 -4.39 10.37 -3.30
N ILE A 51 -4.26 11.68 -3.09
CA ILE A 51 -4.97 12.39 -2.02
C ILE A 51 -6.49 12.30 -2.20
N ASN A 52 -6.99 12.60 -3.40
CA ASN A 52 -8.44 12.56 -3.69
C ASN A 52 -9.00 11.13 -3.57
N PHE A 53 -8.25 10.13 -4.06
CA PHE A 53 -8.62 8.73 -3.91
C PHE A 53 -8.72 8.35 -2.42
N LEU A 54 -7.69 8.69 -1.63
CA LEU A 54 -7.66 8.38 -0.20
C LEU A 54 -8.80 9.05 0.56
N SER A 55 -9.02 10.34 0.34
CA SER A 55 -10.07 11.09 1.05
C SER A 55 -11.44 10.46 0.80
N THR A 56 -11.76 10.24 -0.48
CA THR A 56 -13.04 9.65 -0.91
C THR A 56 -13.21 8.23 -0.35
N PHE A 57 -12.17 7.41 -0.42
CA PHE A 57 -12.21 6.04 0.07
C PHE A 57 -12.41 5.98 1.59
N LEU A 58 -11.63 6.76 2.35
CA LEU A 58 -11.71 6.76 3.81
C LEU A 58 -13.06 7.31 4.30
N GLU A 59 -13.62 8.32 3.63
CA GLU A 59 -14.97 8.80 3.92
C GLU A 59 -16.01 7.70 3.68
N THR A 60 -15.92 7.01 2.55
CA THR A 60 -16.81 5.89 2.20
C THR A 60 -16.73 4.74 3.20
N VAL A 61 -15.52 4.40 3.68
CA VAL A 61 -15.33 3.37 4.72
C VAL A 61 -16.00 3.80 6.02
N ARG A 62 -15.82 5.06 6.45
CA ARG A 62 -16.42 5.60 7.67
C ARG A 62 -17.95 5.66 7.61
N SER A 63 -18.51 5.96 6.44
CA SER A 63 -19.97 6.04 6.27
C SER A 63 -20.66 4.69 6.04
N CYS A 64 -19.90 3.61 5.83
CA CYS A 64 -20.43 2.29 5.50
C CYS A 64 -20.12 1.28 6.61
N GLU A 65 -21.15 0.86 7.34
CA GLU A 65 -21.03 -0.03 8.51
C GLU A 65 -20.23 -1.31 8.21
N ILE A 66 -20.57 -2.02 7.12
CA ILE A 66 -19.89 -3.26 6.77
C ILE A 66 -18.41 -3.04 6.39
N LEU A 67 -18.07 -1.89 5.78
CA LEU A 67 -16.68 -1.56 5.47
C LEU A 67 -15.90 -1.17 6.72
N SER A 68 -16.52 -0.43 7.64
CA SER A 68 -15.93 -0.11 8.95
C SER A 68 -15.65 -1.38 9.75
N GLU A 69 -16.59 -2.32 9.82
CA GLU A 69 -16.41 -3.62 10.48
C GLU A 69 -15.35 -4.49 9.78
N PHE A 70 -15.34 -4.47 8.45
CA PHE A 70 -14.39 -5.20 7.63
C PHE A 70 -12.94 -4.77 7.89
N PHE A 71 -12.70 -3.45 8.01
CA PHE A 71 -11.36 -2.92 8.25
C PHE A 71 -10.94 -2.89 9.72
N ASP A 72 -11.81 -3.29 10.65
CA ASP A 72 -11.46 -3.33 12.07
C ASP A 72 -10.66 -4.59 12.42
N PHE A 73 -9.35 -4.41 12.59
CA PHE A 73 -8.41 -5.43 13.06
C PHE A 73 -7.81 -5.06 14.43
N SER A 74 -8.46 -4.15 15.18
CA SER A 74 -7.92 -3.61 16.43
C SER A 74 -7.69 -4.66 17.52
N LEU A 75 -8.35 -5.81 17.41
CA LEU A 75 -8.26 -6.92 18.38
C LEU A 75 -7.12 -7.91 18.09
N ILE A 76 -6.41 -7.79 16.95
CA ILE A 76 -5.30 -8.68 16.61
C ILE A 76 -3.98 -7.92 16.50
N THR A 77 -2.89 -8.64 16.72
CA THR A 77 -1.54 -8.08 16.54
C THR A 77 -1.14 -8.07 15.06
N SER A 78 -0.20 -7.19 14.69
CA SER A 78 0.34 -7.16 13.32
C SER A 78 1.05 -8.47 12.93
N GLN A 79 1.61 -9.19 13.89
CA GLN A 79 2.17 -10.53 13.65
C GLN A 79 1.08 -11.54 13.30
N GLU A 80 -0.05 -11.51 14.02
CA GLU A 80 -1.20 -12.36 13.72
C GLU A 80 -1.82 -12.00 12.36
N PHE A 81 -2.00 -10.71 12.07
CA PHE A 81 -2.44 -10.24 10.76
C PHE A 81 -1.53 -10.76 9.66
N SER A 82 -0.21 -10.60 9.81
CA SER A 82 0.79 -11.05 8.85
C SER A 82 0.68 -12.56 8.57
N ARG A 83 0.46 -13.37 9.61
CA ARG A 83 0.29 -14.82 9.49
C ARG A 83 -1.00 -15.19 8.76
N LYS A 84 -2.11 -14.50 9.05
CA LYS A 84 -3.42 -14.79 8.46
C LYS A 84 -3.56 -14.32 7.01
N ILE A 85 -2.88 -13.24 6.62
CA ILE A 85 -2.91 -12.75 5.22
C ILE A 85 -1.92 -13.50 4.30
N GLN A 86 -0.87 -14.12 4.86
CA GLN A 86 0.19 -14.80 4.10
C GLN A 86 -0.32 -15.83 3.07
N PRO A 87 -1.27 -16.73 3.39
CA PRO A 87 -1.73 -17.75 2.43
C PRO A 87 -2.32 -17.14 1.17
N PHE A 88 -3.03 -16.01 1.30
CA PHE A 88 -3.65 -15.33 0.15
C PHE A 88 -2.62 -14.65 -0.74
N ILE A 89 -1.60 -14.04 -0.15
CA ILE A 89 -0.50 -13.42 -0.90
C ILE A 89 0.33 -14.48 -1.61
N LEU A 90 0.60 -15.61 -0.95
CA LEU A 90 1.29 -16.75 -1.56
C LEU A 90 0.48 -17.30 -2.75
N LEU A 91 -0.81 -17.56 -2.56
CA LEU A 91 -1.68 -18.06 -3.62
C LEU A 91 -1.66 -17.14 -4.85
N ALA A 92 -1.70 -15.82 -4.65
CA ALA A 92 -1.57 -14.87 -5.75
C ALA A 92 -0.21 -15.00 -6.46
N HIS A 93 0.90 -15.12 -5.73
CA HIS A 93 2.22 -15.28 -6.37
C HIS A 93 2.34 -16.61 -7.12
N GLU A 94 1.74 -17.69 -6.61
CA GLU A 94 1.72 -19.00 -7.27
C GLU A 94 0.87 -18.98 -8.54
N GLN A 95 -0.34 -18.42 -8.49
CA GLN A 95 -1.24 -18.30 -9.65
C GLN A 95 -0.62 -17.50 -10.80
N PHE A 96 0.22 -16.52 -10.48
CA PHE A 96 0.94 -15.73 -11.47
C PHE A 96 2.34 -16.27 -11.78
N GLU A 97 2.67 -17.47 -11.31
CA GLU A 97 3.93 -18.17 -11.58
C GLU A 97 5.16 -17.30 -11.30
N ILE A 98 5.14 -16.57 -10.18
CA ILE A 98 6.27 -15.73 -9.76
C ILE A 98 7.43 -16.64 -9.32
N PRO A 99 8.64 -16.48 -9.87
CA PRO A 99 9.79 -17.24 -9.43
C PRO A 99 10.02 -17.09 -7.92
N ASN A 100 10.26 -18.21 -7.22
CA ASN A 100 10.38 -18.25 -5.76
C ASN A 100 9.17 -17.62 -5.04
N ALA A 101 7.94 -17.94 -5.47
CA ALA A 101 6.68 -17.39 -4.93
C ALA A 101 6.64 -17.33 -3.40
N VAL A 102 7.13 -18.36 -2.70
CA VAL A 102 7.23 -18.38 -1.24
C VAL A 102 8.09 -17.23 -0.69
N GLN A 103 9.30 -17.06 -1.22
CA GLN A 103 10.22 -16.00 -0.79
C GLN A 103 9.68 -14.61 -1.15
N ALA A 104 9.05 -14.47 -2.33
CA ALA A 104 8.44 -13.23 -2.77
C ALA A 104 7.27 -12.82 -1.86
N ALA A 105 6.37 -13.77 -1.54
CA ALA A 105 5.26 -13.55 -0.62
C ALA A 105 5.75 -13.20 0.79
N GLN A 106 6.76 -13.92 1.31
CA GLN A 106 7.38 -13.62 2.61
C GLN A 106 7.97 -12.21 2.65
N SER A 107 8.66 -11.79 1.60
CA SER A 107 9.24 -10.46 1.49
C SER A 107 8.17 -9.37 1.50
N CYS A 108 7.01 -9.63 0.87
CA CYS A 108 5.88 -8.69 0.85
C CYS A 108 5.28 -8.49 2.25
N ILE A 109 5.12 -9.56 3.03
CA ILE A 109 4.44 -9.51 4.34
C ILE A 109 5.36 -9.17 5.51
N ALA A 110 6.67 -9.39 5.40
CA ALA A 110 7.60 -9.19 6.51
C ALA A 110 7.44 -7.82 7.21
N PRO A 111 7.24 -6.70 6.49
CA PRO A 111 6.99 -5.39 7.11
C PRO A 111 5.76 -5.30 8.00
N ILE A 112 4.71 -6.07 7.71
CA ILE A 112 3.47 -6.08 8.50
C ILE A 112 3.82 -6.47 9.93
N SER A 113 4.62 -7.53 10.09
CA SER A 113 5.00 -8.07 11.41
C SER A 113 5.78 -7.08 12.28
N TYR A 114 6.43 -6.07 11.67
CA TYR A 114 7.17 -5.03 12.38
C TYR A 114 6.30 -3.80 12.74
N CYS A 115 5.05 -3.73 12.27
CA CYS A 115 4.14 -2.66 12.64
C CYS A 115 3.72 -2.80 14.11
N LYS A 116 4.14 -1.87 14.97
CA LYS A 116 3.80 -1.88 16.41
C LYS A 116 2.51 -1.12 16.75
N LYS A 117 1.86 -0.54 15.75
CA LYS A 117 0.61 0.22 15.94
C LYS A 117 -0.59 -0.72 16.05
N THR A 118 -1.61 -0.26 16.75
CA THR A 118 -2.94 -0.87 16.70
C THR A 118 -3.48 -0.80 15.27
N LEU A 119 -3.99 -1.91 14.76
CA LEU A 119 -4.55 -2.02 13.42
C LEU A 119 -5.99 -1.48 13.36
N THR A 120 -6.13 -0.17 13.54
CA THR A 120 -7.43 0.51 13.49
C THR A 120 -8.02 0.49 12.08
N VAL A 121 -9.33 0.69 11.99
CA VAL A 121 -10.08 0.85 10.72
C VAL A 121 -9.37 1.83 9.78
N GLU A 122 -9.01 3.01 10.29
CA GLU A 122 -8.36 4.04 9.48
C GLU A 122 -6.96 3.63 9.01
N LEU A 123 -6.17 2.96 9.85
CA LEU A 123 -4.81 2.56 9.49
C LEU A 123 -4.83 1.53 8.36
N VAL A 124 -5.63 0.46 8.50
CA VAL A 124 -5.69 -0.61 7.51
C VAL A 124 -6.32 -0.11 6.21
N ALA A 125 -7.43 0.62 6.28
CA ALA A 125 -8.07 1.21 5.11
C ALA A 125 -7.10 2.13 4.33
N ARG A 126 -6.33 2.96 5.04
CA ARG A 126 -5.33 3.86 4.43
C ARG A 126 -4.20 3.11 3.75
N ILE A 127 -3.66 2.06 4.37
CA ILE A 127 -2.59 1.23 3.77
C ILE A 127 -3.08 0.62 2.45
N HIS A 128 -4.28 0.04 2.45
CA HIS A 128 -4.85 -0.56 1.25
C HIS A 128 -5.15 0.47 0.16
N ALA A 129 -5.77 1.60 0.53
CA ALA A 129 -6.07 2.70 -0.40
C ALA A 129 -4.79 3.31 -1.02
N ASN A 130 -3.75 3.53 -0.22
CA ASN A 130 -2.45 4.00 -0.71
C ASN A 130 -1.84 2.99 -1.69
N SER A 131 -1.91 1.71 -1.36
CA SER A 131 -1.30 0.65 -2.17
C SER A 131 -1.93 0.60 -3.56
N VAL A 132 -3.27 0.54 -3.65
CA VAL A 132 -3.95 0.46 -4.95
C VAL A 132 -3.85 1.76 -5.75
N SER A 133 -3.94 2.92 -5.09
CA SER A 133 -3.84 4.21 -5.78
C SER A 133 -2.44 4.45 -6.35
N LYS A 134 -1.37 4.12 -5.59
CA LYS A 134 0.01 4.20 -6.08
C LYS A 134 0.28 3.26 -7.25
N VAL A 135 -0.28 2.05 -7.24
CA VAL A 135 -0.24 1.14 -8.40
C VAL A 135 -0.96 1.76 -9.61
N GLY A 136 -2.15 2.33 -9.38
CA GLY A 136 -2.93 3.02 -10.42
C GLY A 136 -2.19 4.18 -11.06
N VAL A 137 -1.52 5.03 -10.26
CA VAL A 137 -0.71 6.14 -10.75
C VAL A 137 0.53 5.65 -11.49
N TRP A 138 1.25 4.67 -10.92
CA TRP A 138 2.44 4.10 -11.56
C TRP A 138 2.17 3.56 -12.97
N LYS A 139 0.97 3.02 -13.20
CA LYS A 139 0.54 2.49 -14.50
C LYS A 139 -0.29 3.46 -15.34
N GLY A 140 -0.53 4.68 -14.86
CA GLY A 140 -1.32 5.69 -15.55
C GLY A 140 -2.83 5.39 -15.62
N ALA A 141 -3.33 4.40 -14.89
CA ALA A 141 -4.75 4.09 -14.79
C ALA A 141 -5.50 5.06 -13.87
N LEU A 142 -4.78 5.67 -12.92
CA LEU A 142 -5.34 6.67 -12.00
C LEU A 142 -4.79 8.06 -12.34
N ASN A 143 -5.70 9.03 -12.45
CA ASN A 143 -5.42 10.44 -12.66
C ASN A 143 -6.40 11.30 -11.87
N VAL A 144 -6.22 12.62 -11.91
CA VAL A 144 -7.07 13.55 -11.14
C VAL A 144 -8.55 13.54 -11.54
N MET A 145 -8.88 13.11 -12.76
CA MET A 145 -10.26 13.10 -13.25
C MET A 145 -11.05 11.87 -12.79
N ASN A 146 -10.37 10.75 -12.48
CA ASN A 146 -11.03 9.49 -12.10
C ASN A 146 -10.69 9.02 -10.68
N ALA A 147 -9.84 9.74 -9.93
CA ALA A 147 -9.41 9.34 -8.59
C ALA A 147 -10.59 9.04 -7.63
N GLU A 148 -11.59 9.91 -7.60
CA GLU A 148 -12.74 9.77 -6.72
C GLU A 148 -13.66 8.63 -7.16
N SER A 149 -13.96 8.53 -8.46
CA SER A 149 -14.79 7.45 -9.00
C SER A 149 -14.15 6.08 -8.80
N GLU A 150 -12.82 5.97 -8.96
CA GLU A 150 -12.10 4.72 -8.71
C GLU A 150 -12.01 4.37 -7.22
N ALA A 151 -11.96 5.37 -6.33
CA ALA A 151 -12.05 5.14 -4.89
C ALA A 151 -13.42 4.55 -4.50
N LEU A 152 -14.51 5.09 -5.05
CA LEU A 152 -15.86 4.56 -4.87
C LEU A 152 -16.01 3.16 -5.46
N ASN A 153 -15.44 2.92 -6.64
CA ASN A 153 -15.40 1.60 -7.27
C ASN A 153 -14.67 0.58 -6.38
N TYR A 154 -13.49 0.92 -5.87
CA TYR A 154 -12.74 0.06 -4.96
C TYR A 154 -13.53 -0.26 -3.67
N ALA A 155 -14.15 0.75 -3.06
CA ALA A 155 -15.00 0.57 -1.89
C ALA A 155 -16.20 -0.33 -2.19
N SER A 156 -16.82 -0.19 -3.37
CA SER A 156 -17.93 -1.04 -3.81
C SER A 156 -17.49 -2.50 -3.96
N ILE A 157 -16.35 -2.76 -4.61
CA ILE A 157 -15.80 -4.11 -4.76
C ILE A 157 -15.55 -4.75 -3.38
N LEU A 158 -14.89 -4.04 -2.47
CA LEU A 158 -14.65 -4.54 -1.11
C LEU A 158 -15.95 -4.80 -0.35
N ARG A 159 -16.95 -3.94 -0.52
CA ARG A 159 -18.26 -4.09 0.13
C ARG A 159 -18.97 -5.34 -0.33
N GLU A 160 -18.96 -5.64 -1.64
CA GLU A 160 -19.61 -6.85 -2.15
C GLU A 160 -18.88 -8.12 -1.70
N HIS A 161 -17.54 -8.13 -1.72
CA HIS A 161 -16.75 -9.23 -1.13
C HIS A 161 -17.03 -9.39 0.37
N ALA A 162 -17.07 -8.29 1.12
CA ALA A 162 -17.36 -8.31 2.55
C ALA A 162 -18.73 -8.95 2.85
N LYS A 163 -19.77 -8.59 2.09
CA LYS A 163 -21.10 -9.22 2.22
C LYS A 163 -21.05 -10.71 1.94
N GLN A 164 -20.38 -11.11 0.86
CA GLN A 164 -20.29 -12.51 0.45
C GLN A 164 -19.53 -13.37 1.46
N PHE A 165 -18.33 -12.96 1.86
CA PHE A 165 -17.52 -13.71 2.82
C PHE A 165 -18.09 -13.66 4.23
N LYS A 166 -18.68 -12.55 4.68
CA LYS A 166 -19.35 -12.52 5.99
C LYS A 166 -20.54 -13.49 6.04
N ALA A 167 -21.28 -13.62 4.95
CA ALA A 167 -22.39 -14.57 4.86
C ALA A 167 -21.95 -16.04 4.91
N SER A 168 -20.67 -16.36 4.69
CA SER A 168 -20.16 -17.74 4.81
C SER A 168 -20.07 -18.23 6.26
N GLY A 169 -20.07 -17.30 7.23
CA GLY A 169 -19.90 -17.61 8.65
C GLY A 169 -18.44 -17.86 9.09
N ASP A 170 -17.46 -17.68 8.19
CA ASP A 170 -16.04 -17.79 8.53
C ASP A 170 -15.62 -16.65 9.48
N PRO A 171 -15.08 -16.91 10.68
CA PRO A 171 -14.61 -15.86 11.58
C PRO A 171 -13.46 -15.02 11.00
N ASP A 172 -12.72 -15.57 10.03
CA ASP A 172 -11.58 -14.93 9.36
C ASP A 172 -11.97 -14.30 8.00
N TRP A 173 -13.27 -14.12 7.72
CA TRP A 173 -13.81 -13.61 6.45
C TRP A 173 -13.16 -12.31 5.92
N ARG A 174 -12.58 -11.49 6.79
CA ARG A 174 -11.91 -10.23 6.40
C ARG A 174 -10.64 -10.46 5.59
N PHE A 175 -9.88 -11.53 5.84
CA PHE A 175 -8.63 -11.81 5.10
C PHE A 175 -8.85 -12.17 3.62
N PRO A 176 -9.74 -13.11 3.26
CA PRO A 176 -10.07 -13.34 1.86
C PRO A 176 -10.73 -12.10 1.22
N THR A 177 -11.52 -11.33 1.97
CA THR A 177 -12.10 -10.06 1.46
C THR A 177 -11.01 -9.04 1.08
N LEU A 178 -9.98 -8.84 1.92
CA LEU A 178 -8.85 -7.96 1.61
C LEU A 178 -8.12 -8.41 0.33
N ALA A 179 -7.84 -9.71 0.22
CA ALA A 179 -7.09 -10.26 -0.89
C ALA A 179 -7.89 -10.18 -2.20
N SER A 180 -9.11 -10.72 -2.24
CA SER A 180 -9.96 -10.74 -3.43
C SER A 180 -10.33 -9.33 -3.87
N GLY A 181 -10.72 -8.44 -2.94
CA GLY A 181 -11.07 -7.07 -3.29
C GLY A 181 -9.89 -6.27 -3.85
N PHE A 182 -8.68 -6.48 -3.33
CA PHE A 182 -7.46 -5.86 -3.87
C PHE A 182 -7.14 -6.37 -5.28
N ILE A 183 -7.19 -7.69 -5.48
CA ILE A 183 -6.92 -8.34 -6.78
C ILE A 183 -7.95 -7.90 -7.82
N ASP A 184 -9.24 -7.94 -7.49
CA ASP A 184 -10.33 -7.63 -8.41
C ASP A 184 -10.31 -6.16 -8.84
N PHE A 185 -10.03 -5.24 -7.91
CA PHE A 185 -9.88 -3.83 -8.27
C PHE A 185 -8.72 -3.61 -9.23
N LEU A 186 -7.53 -4.15 -8.93
CA LEU A 186 -6.39 -4.03 -9.84
C LEU A 186 -6.62 -4.76 -11.17
N THR A 187 -7.40 -5.84 -11.17
CA THR A 187 -7.79 -6.56 -12.40
C THR A 187 -8.76 -5.74 -13.23
N SER A 188 -9.71 -5.04 -12.61
CA SER A 188 -10.66 -4.14 -13.29
C SER A 188 -9.97 -2.98 -14.01
N LEU A 189 -8.80 -2.58 -13.53
CA LEU A 189 -7.93 -1.58 -14.16
C LEU A 189 -6.89 -2.20 -15.11
N HIS A 190 -6.94 -3.51 -15.35
CA HIS A 190 -5.96 -4.28 -16.13
C HIS A 190 -4.52 -4.19 -15.62
N LEU A 191 -4.34 -3.98 -14.32
CA LEU A 191 -3.04 -3.79 -13.67
C LEU A 191 -2.48 -5.08 -13.05
N PHE A 192 -3.34 -5.98 -12.58
CA PHE A 192 -2.92 -7.24 -11.96
C PHE A 192 -2.48 -8.26 -13.03
N SER A 193 -1.19 -8.52 -13.12
CA SER A 193 -0.60 -9.45 -14.10
C SER A 193 0.72 -10.03 -13.60
N LYS A 194 1.18 -11.12 -14.23
CA LYS A 194 2.48 -11.74 -13.94
C LYS A 194 3.64 -10.75 -13.95
N LYS A 195 3.65 -9.84 -14.95
CA LYS A 195 4.69 -8.80 -15.08
C LYS A 195 4.68 -7.79 -13.92
N ASN A 196 3.51 -7.50 -13.35
CA ASN A 196 3.36 -6.44 -12.35
C ASN A 196 3.31 -6.97 -10.91
N CYS A 197 3.01 -8.25 -10.70
CA CYS A 197 2.75 -8.85 -9.39
C CYS A 197 3.85 -8.54 -8.36
N LYS A 198 5.12 -8.72 -8.74
CA LYS A 198 6.27 -8.40 -7.87
C LYS A 198 6.29 -6.93 -7.45
N THR A 199 6.08 -6.01 -8.39
CA THR A 199 6.09 -4.57 -8.09
C THR A 199 4.89 -4.16 -7.22
N ILE A 200 3.71 -4.74 -7.47
CA ILE A 200 2.52 -4.53 -6.65
C ILE A 200 2.77 -4.99 -5.21
N GLY A 201 3.39 -6.16 -5.04
CA GLY A 201 3.82 -6.67 -3.73
C GLY A 201 4.79 -5.72 -3.02
N LEU A 202 5.77 -5.16 -3.73
CA LEU A 202 6.71 -4.18 -3.18
C LEU A 202 6.02 -2.87 -2.75
N ILE A 203 5.09 -2.34 -3.55
CA ILE A 203 4.30 -1.15 -3.19
C ILE A 203 3.51 -1.40 -1.92
N TYR A 204 2.76 -2.51 -1.86
CA TYR A 204 1.99 -2.90 -0.69
C TYR A 204 2.87 -3.06 0.57
N SER A 205 3.99 -3.76 0.41
CA SER A 205 5.00 -3.96 1.47
C SER A 205 5.54 -2.63 2.02
N ASN A 206 5.79 -1.66 1.14
CA ASN A 206 6.29 -0.36 1.52
C ASN A 206 5.25 0.49 2.27
N GLU A 207 3.95 0.38 1.95
CA GLU A 207 2.92 1.10 2.72
C GLU A 207 2.85 0.62 4.17
N TRP A 208 3.05 -0.67 4.41
CA TRP A 208 3.19 -1.20 5.78
C TRP A 208 4.45 -0.68 6.50
N LYS A 209 5.59 -0.56 5.79
CA LYS A 209 6.80 0.07 6.35
C LYS A 209 6.57 1.53 6.72
N LEU A 210 5.88 2.30 5.86
CA LEU A 210 5.59 3.71 6.10
C LEU A 210 4.61 3.88 7.27
N ALA A 211 3.64 2.99 7.38
CA ALA A 211 2.70 2.96 8.49
C ALA A 211 3.37 2.67 9.84
N SER A 212 4.44 1.87 9.87
CA SER A 212 5.12 1.49 11.12
C SER A 212 6.06 2.56 11.69
N ILE A 213 6.50 3.52 10.87
CA ILE A 213 7.41 4.61 11.26
C ILE A 213 6.72 5.96 11.49
N SER A 214 5.49 6.13 11.00
CA SER A 214 4.67 7.32 11.20
C SER A 214 4.10 7.39 12.62
#